data_AF-A0A538FSY9-F1
#
_entry.id   AF-A0A538FSY9-F1
#
_cell.length_a   1.000
_cell.length_b   1.000
_cell.length_c   1.000
_cell.angle_alpha   90.00
_cell.angle_beta   90.00
_cell.angle_gamma   90.00
#
_symmetry.space_group_name_H-M   'P 1'
#
loop_
_entity.id
_entity.type
_entity.pdbx_description
1 polymer ?
#
loop_
_entity_poly.entity_id
_entity_poly.type
_entity_poly.pdbx_seq_one_letter_code
_entity_poly.pdbx_strand_id
1 'polypeptide(L)'
;MTSSSTVRVEVGPLPSEAALPWLTSTLRIVAAISAHPELVRFEIPREATDTFTHHLLEWLDLAESSDVFHWVGKEDPATARALLTYWVRIDQLSDEEMGRLGVAWSSPEGYRFFEALTSAIIDALADTSEFGALAAELSQIWGGGS
;
A
#
# COMPACT_ATOMS: atom_id res chain seq x y z
N MET A 1 31.82 1.60 4.85
CA MET A 1 30.50 1.74 5.48
C MET A 1 29.57 2.27 4.41
N THR A 2 28.80 1.41 3.77
CA THR A 2 27.72 1.85 2.88
C THR A 2 26.65 2.48 3.75
N SER A 3 26.43 3.79 3.61
CA SER A 3 25.26 4.44 4.20
C SER A 3 24.04 3.65 3.74
N SER A 4 23.33 3.00 4.66
CA SER A 4 22.04 2.41 4.35
C SER A 4 21.11 3.56 4.02
N SER A 5 20.82 3.79 2.73
CA SER A 5 19.70 4.64 2.34
C SER A 5 18.45 4.08 3.03
N THR A 6 17.56 4.94 3.49
CA THR A 6 16.29 4.57 4.11
C THR A 6 15.22 5.33 3.37
N VAL A 7 14.17 4.65 2.93
CA VAL A 7 13.01 5.30 2.34
C VAL A 7 12.13 5.78 3.49
N ARG A 8 12.02 7.10 3.65
CA ARG A 8 11.17 7.72 4.67
C ARG A 8 9.88 8.16 4.02
N VAL A 9 8.77 7.56 4.43
CA VAL A 9 7.43 7.92 3.94
C VAL A 9 6.70 8.66 5.05
N GLU A 10 6.03 9.75 4.69
CA GLU A 10 5.19 10.51 5.60
C GLU A 10 3.82 10.71 4.96
N VAL A 11 2.77 10.23 5.64
CA VAL A 11 1.39 10.26 5.16
C VAL A 11 0.55 11.07 6.14
N GLY A 12 -0.18 12.04 5.62
CA GLY A 12 -0.97 12.95 6.43
C GLY A 12 -0.31 14.33 6.63
N PRO A 13 -0.97 15.22 7.40
CA PRO A 13 -2.20 14.98 8.15
C PRO A 13 -3.45 14.84 7.26
N LEU A 14 -4.33 13.89 7.58
CA LEU A 14 -5.63 13.65 6.91
C LEU A 14 -6.72 13.32 7.95
N PRO A 15 -8.01 13.53 7.67
CA PRO A 15 -9.08 12.98 8.50
C PRO A 15 -9.02 11.45 8.54
N SER A 16 -9.02 10.84 9.73
CA SER A 16 -8.96 9.38 9.86
C SER A 16 -10.15 8.66 9.23
N GLU A 17 -11.32 9.32 9.17
CA GLU A 17 -12.51 8.82 8.46
C GLU A 17 -12.25 8.51 6.99
N ALA A 18 -11.28 9.18 6.35
CA ALA A 18 -10.89 8.90 4.97
C ALA A 18 -10.03 7.63 4.85
N ALA A 19 -9.30 7.25 5.92
CA ALA A 19 -8.42 6.09 5.94
C ALA A 19 -9.17 4.78 6.21
N LEU A 20 -10.16 4.81 7.10
CA LEU A 20 -10.84 3.60 7.61
C LEU A 20 -11.45 2.70 6.51
N PRO A 21 -12.18 3.22 5.51
CA PRO A 21 -12.76 2.38 4.45
C PRO A 21 -11.69 1.66 3.64
N TRP A 22 -10.59 2.37 3.32
CA TRP A 22 -9.48 1.81 2.55
C TRP A 22 -8.73 0.76 3.35
N LEU A 23 -8.32 1.07 4.58
CA LEU A 23 -7.59 0.15 5.46
C LEU A 23 -8.36 -1.14 5.72
N THR A 24 -9.65 -1.03 6.01
CA THR A 24 -10.51 -2.20 6.25
C THR A 24 -10.63 -3.08 5.01
N SER A 25 -10.79 -2.48 3.84
CA SER A 25 -10.92 -3.20 2.57
C SER A 25 -9.61 -3.88 2.19
N THR A 26 -8.49 -3.16 2.27
CA THR A 26 -7.16 -3.66 1.94
C THR A 26 -6.73 -4.79 2.89
N LEU A 27 -7.04 -4.71 4.18
CA LEU A 27 -6.81 -5.80 5.13
C LEU A 27 -7.54 -7.09 4.73
N ARG A 28 -8.81 -6.98 4.31
CA ARG A 28 -9.59 -8.13 3.85
C ARG A 28 -8.98 -8.73 2.57
N ILE A 29 -8.53 -7.89 1.65
CA ILE A 29 -7.88 -8.34 0.40
C ILE A 29 -6.59 -9.10 0.72
N VAL A 30 -5.69 -8.52 1.51
CA VAL A 30 -4.42 -9.16 1.88
C VAL A 30 -4.67 -10.46 2.64
N ALA A 31 -5.64 -10.47 3.57
CA ALA A 31 -6.02 -11.68 4.30
C ALA A 31 -6.57 -12.78 3.37
N ALA A 32 -7.43 -12.42 2.41
CA ALA A 32 -7.97 -13.37 1.44
C ALA A 32 -6.88 -13.96 0.54
N ILE A 33 -5.94 -13.14 0.06
CA ILE A 33 -4.81 -13.59 -0.74
C ILE A 33 -3.89 -14.52 0.08
N SER A 34 -3.62 -14.18 1.34
CA SER A 34 -2.79 -15.02 2.22
C SER A 34 -3.45 -16.37 2.53
N ALA A 35 -4.79 -16.39 2.67
CA ALA A 35 -5.57 -17.60 2.91
C ALA A 35 -5.73 -18.48 1.66
N HIS A 36 -5.80 -17.86 0.48
CA HIS A 36 -6.08 -18.52 -0.79
C HIS A 36 -5.10 -18.09 -1.91
N PRO A 37 -3.79 -18.32 -1.76
CA PRO A 37 -2.79 -17.91 -2.73
C PRO A 37 -2.98 -18.57 -4.11
N GLU A 38 -3.68 -19.70 -4.18
CA GLU A 38 -4.02 -20.38 -5.43
C GLU A 38 -5.06 -19.65 -6.29
N LEU A 39 -5.78 -18.67 -5.73
CA LEU A 39 -6.83 -17.92 -6.44
C LEU A 39 -6.31 -16.68 -7.18
N VAL A 40 -5.07 -16.27 -6.91
CA VAL A 40 -4.41 -15.15 -7.59
C VAL A 40 -3.49 -15.64 -8.71
N ARG A 41 -3.37 -14.84 -9.79
CA ARG A 41 -2.59 -15.21 -10.98
C ARG A 41 -1.06 -15.08 -10.82
N PHE A 42 -0.60 -14.68 -9.63
CA PHE A 42 0.81 -14.45 -9.34
C PHE A 42 1.13 -14.91 -7.92
N GLU A 43 2.36 -15.36 -7.71
CA GLU A 43 2.85 -15.73 -6.39
C GLU A 43 3.15 -14.48 -5.56
N ILE A 44 2.61 -14.44 -4.34
CA ILE A 44 3.02 -13.50 -3.30
C ILE A 44 3.62 -14.32 -2.16
N PRO A 45 4.89 -14.08 -1.79
CA PRO A 45 5.49 -14.72 -0.63
C PRO A 45 4.69 -14.41 0.64
N ARG A 46 4.61 -15.39 1.55
CA ARG A 46 3.91 -15.23 2.83
C ARG A 46 4.46 -14.04 3.60
N GLU A 47 5.78 -13.86 3.58
CA GLU A 47 6.48 -12.77 4.24
C GLU A 47 5.97 -11.40 3.75
N ALA A 48 5.67 -11.25 2.46
CA ALA A 48 5.12 -10.00 1.93
C ALA A 48 3.69 -9.76 2.43
N THR A 49 2.83 -10.79 2.48
CA THR A 49 1.48 -10.65 3.04
C THR A 49 1.50 -10.36 4.55
N ASP A 50 2.46 -10.92 5.27
CA ASP A 50 2.64 -10.69 6.71
C ASP A 50 3.10 -9.23 6.95
N THR A 51 4.05 -8.73 6.17
CA THR A 51 4.51 -7.32 6.25
C THR A 51 3.40 -6.35 5.89
N PHE A 52 2.61 -6.60 4.82
CA PHE A 52 1.44 -5.78 4.52
C PHE A 52 0.44 -5.76 5.67
N THR A 53 0.12 -6.94 6.21
CA THR A 53 -0.82 -7.05 7.33
C THR A 53 -0.32 -6.26 8.54
N HIS A 54 0.98 -6.32 8.84
CA HIS A 54 1.58 -5.56 9.93
C HIS A 54 1.38 -4.05 9.78
N HIS A 55 1.76 -3.47 8.64
CA HIS A 55 1.59 -2.03 8.39
C HIS A 55 0.11 -1.61 8.37
N LEU A 56 -0.75 -2.41 7.74
CA LEU A 56 -2.18 -2.09 7.66
C LEU A 56 -2.85 -2.12 9.03
N LEU A 57 -2.47 -3.04 9.91
CA LEU A 57 -2.96 -3.07 11.30
C LEU A 57 -2.42 -1.90 12.12
N GLU A 58 -1.15 -1.52 11.95
CA GLU A 58 -0.57 -0.33 12.57
C GLU A 58 -1.33 0.94 12.14
N TRP A 59 -1.59 1.11 10.85
CA TRP A 59 -2.33 2.26 10.33
C TRP A 59 -3.79 2.25 10.76
N LEU A 60 -4.42 1.07 10.87
CA LEU A 60 -5.77 0.97 11.37
C LEU A 60 -5.85 1.42 12.84
N ASP A 61 -4.93 0.99 13.69
CA ASP A 61 -4.87 1.43 15.10
C ASP A 61 -4.68 2.94 15.22
N LEU A 62 -3.84 3.55 14.36
CA LEU A 62 -3.67 5.01 14.31
C LEU A 62 -4.94 5.74 13.85
N ALA A 63 -5.64 5.21 12.84
CA ALA A 63 -6.88 5.80 12.35
C ALA A 63 -8.03 5.66 13.36
N GLU A 64 -8.07 4.58 14.14
CA GLU A 64 -9.10 4.35 15.16
C GLU A 64 -8.85 5.15 16.45
N SER A 65 -7.60 5.51 16.76
CA SER A 65 -7.22 6.19 18.00
C SER A 65 -7.21 7.72 17.93
N SER A 66 -7.38 8.32 16.74
CA SER A 66 -7.30 9.76 16.51
C SER A 66 -8.25 10.20 15.40
N ASP A 67 -8.80 11.42 15.48
CA ASP A 67 -9.59 12.03 14.39
C ASP A 67 -8.71 12.41 13.18
N VAL A 68 -7.41 12.57 13.41
CA VAL A 68 -6.40 12.91 12.40
C VAL A 68 -5.42 11.77 12.26
N PHE A 69 -5.32 11.23 11.05
CA PHE A 69 -4.31 10.28 10.64
C PHE A 69 -3.03 11.01 10.26
N HIS A 70 -1.94 10.66 10.92
CA HIS A 70 -0.58 11.06 10.55
C HIS A 70 0.36 9.90 10.86
N TRP A 71 1.07 9.42 9.85
CA TRP A 71 2.00 8.33 9.98
C TRP A 71 3.32 8.65 9.32
N VAL A 72 4.38 8.14 9.92
CA VAL A 72 5.75 8.31 9.48
C VAL A 72 6.45 6.96 9.55
N GLY A 73 6.79 6.42 8.39
CA GLY A 73 7.52 5.17 8.26
C GLY A 73 8.95 5.35 7.79
N LYS A 74 9.74 4.32 8.04
CA LYS A 74 11.08 4.17 7.50
C LYS A 74 11.25 2.72 7.09
N GLU A 75 11.56 2.49 5.83
CA GLU A 75 11.84 1.16 5.31
C GLU A 75 13.19 1.09 4.63
N ASP A 76 13.80 -0.08 4.67
CA ASP A 76 14.98 -0.32 3.85
C ASP A 76 14.59 -0.36 2.36
N PRO A 77 15.46 0.13 1.46
CA PRO A 77 15.22 0.14 0.03
C PRO A 77 14.79 -1.21 -0.58
N ALA A 78 15.46 -2.30 -0.18
CA ALA A 78 15.19 -3.60 -0.78
C ALA A 78 13.78 -4.09 -0.40
N THR A 79 13.40 -3.93 0.86
CA THR A 79 12.06 -4.24 1.37
C THR A 79 11.00 -3.34 0.72
N ALA A 80 11.23 -2.02 0.67
CA ALA A 80 10.31 -1.09 0.01
C ALA A 80 10.05 -1.48 -1.45
N ARG A 81 11.11 -1.80 -2.22
CA ARG A 81 11.00 -2.26 -3.60
C ARG A 81 10.17 -3.54 -3.73
N ALA A 82 10.44 -4.51 -2.85
CA ALA A 82 9.74 -5.79 -2.87
C ALA A 82 8.25 -5.59 -2.57
N LEU A 83 7.90 -4.86 -1.51
CA LEU A 83 6.51 -4.58 -1.14
C LEU A 83 5.78 -3.86 -2.28
N LEU A 84 6.37 -2.81 -2.86
CA LEU A 84 5.72 -2.07 -3.95
C LEU A 84 5.47 -2.92 -5.19
N THR A 85 6.39 -3.85 -5.50
CA THR A 85 6.21 -4.81 -6.60
C THR A 85 4.97 -5.67 -6.37
N TYR A 86 4.75 -6.16 -5.16
CA TYR A 86 3.56 -6.96 -4.85
C TYR A 86 2.29 -6.12 -4.75
N TRP A 87 2.38 -4.90 -4.21
CA TRP A 87 1.23 -4.00 -4.15
C TRP A 87 0.72 -3.69 -5.56
N VAL A 88 1.59 -3.27 -6.49
CA VAL A 88 1.18 -3.02 -7.88
C VAL A 88 0.49 -4.23 -8.50
N ARG A 89 0.95 -5.45 -8.22
CA ARG A 89 0.29 -6.67 -8.72
C ARG A 89 -1.10 -6.88 -8.11
N ILE A 90 -1.24 -6.64 -6.80
CA ILE A 90 -2.53 -6.68 -6.11
C ILE A 90 -3.48 -5.66 -6.73
N ASP A 91 -3.02 -4.42 -6.92
CA ASP A 91 -3.79 -3.30 -7.48
C ASP A 91 -4.23 -3.54 -8.96
N GLN A 92 -3.61 -4.50 -9.64
CA GLN A 92 -3.96 -4.92 -11.01
C GLN A 92 -4.94 -6.09 -11.07
N LEU A 93 -5.43 -6.59 -9.94
CA LEU A 93 -6.48 -7.60 -9.92
C LEU A 93 -7.77 -7.03 -10.56
N SER A 94 -8.47 -7.87 -11.31
CA SER A 94 -9.78 -7.54 -11.88
C SER A 94 -10.90 -7.74 -10.84
N ASP A 95 -12.05 -7.11 -11.06
CA ASP A 95 -13.25 -7.33 -10.23
C ASP A 95 -13.66 -8.81 -10.18
N GLU A 96 -13.41 -9.56 -11.27
CA GLU A 96 -13.66 -11.00 -11.31
C GLU A 96 -12.71 -11.76 -10.36
N GLU A 97 -11.43 -11.41 -10.34
CA GLU A 97 -10.45 -11.98 -9.41
C GLU A 97 -10.79 -11.63 -7.95
N MET A 98 -11.22 -10.40 -7.69
CA MET A 98 -11.69 -9.95 -6.38
C MET A 98 -12.94 -10.74 -5.94
N GLY A 99 -13.88 -10.94 -6.86
CA GLY A 99 -15.07 -11.76 -6.63
C GLY A 99 -14.74 -13.22 -6.31
N ARG A 100 -13.73 -13.81 -6.98
CA ARG A 100 -13.24 -15.16 -6.65
C ARG A 100 -12.65 -15.25 -5.24
N LEU A 101 -11.99 -14.19 -4.78
CA LEU A 101 -11.46 -14.08 -3.41
C LEU A 101 -12.55 -13.74 -2.37
N GLY A 102 -13.78 -13.44 -2.79
CA GLY A 102 -14.87 -13.06 -1.89
C GLY A 102 -14.69 -11.66 -1.27
N VAL A 103 -13.91 -10.79 -1.90
CA VAL A 103 -13.62 -9.43 -1.45
C VAL A 103 -13.98 -8.41 -2.53
N ALA A 104 -13.96 -7.13 -2.17
CA ALA A 104 -14.20 -6.03 -3.08
C ALA A 104 -13.20 -4.90 -2.82
N TRP A 105 -12.97 -4.07 -3.85
CA TRP A 105 -12.23 -2.84 -3.70
C TRP A 105 -12.85 -1.90 -2.66
N SER A 106 -12.04 -0.98 -2.14
CA SER A 106 -12.53 0.07 -1.24
C SER A 106 -13.65 0.87 -1.90
N SER A 107 -14.62 1.30 -1.09
CA SER A 107 -15.60 2.28 -1.52
C SER A 107 -14.92 3.63 -1.86
N PRO A 108 -15.58 4.52 -2.64
CA PRO A 108 -15.01 5.80 -3.07
C PRO A 108 -14.53 6.69 -1.93
N GLU A 109 -15.11 6.57 -0.73
CA GLU A 109 -14.71 7.32 0.47
C GLU A 109 -13.25 7.05 0.86
N GLY A 110 -12.72 5.84 0.60
CA GLY A 110 -11.33 5.48 0.85
C GLY A 110 -10.33 5.99 -0.20
N TYR A 111 -10.81 6.53 -1.32
CA TYR A 111 -9.93 6.92 -2.44
C TYR A 111 -8.98 8.07 -2.07
N ARG A 112 -9.44 9.04 -1.28
CA ARG A 112 -8.58 10.15 -0.82
C ARG A 112 -7.37 9.68 -0.02
N PHE A 113 -7.54 8.64 0.80
CA PHE A 113 -6.43 8.07 1.55
C PHE A 113 -5.46 7.33 0.63
N PHE A 114 -5.99 6.56 -0.32
CA PHE A 114 -5.17 5.90 -1.34
C PHE A 114 -4.33 6.88 -2.15
N GLU A 115 -4.92 7.98 -2.64
CA GLU A 115 -4.19 9.03 -3.37
C GLU A 115 -3.08 9.65 -2.53
N ALA A 116 -3.38 10.02 -1.28
CA ALA A 116 -2.39 10.63 -0.41
C ALA A 116 -1.24 9.66 -0.05
N LEU A 117 -1.57 8.39 0.18
CA LEU A 117 -0.59 7.35 0.48
C LEU A 117 0.32 7.06 -0.72
N THR A 118 -0.26 6.87 -1.90
CA THR A 118 0.51 6.61 -3.13
C THR A 118 1.37 7.82 -3.53
N SER A 119 0.86 9.06 -3.38
CA SER A 119 1.64 10.28 -3.59
C SER A 119 2.83 10.35 -2.62
N ALA A 120 2.59 10.14 -1.32
CA ALA A 120 3.65 10.16 -0.31
C ALA A 120 4.74 9.11 -0.56
N ILE A 121 4.36 7.92 -1.04
CA ILE A 121 5.30 6.86 -1.44
C ILE A 121 6.11 7.31 -2.65
N ILE A 122 5.47 7.83 -3.71
CA ILE A 122 6.16 8.30 -4.92
C ILE A 122 7.15 9.41 -4.58
N ASP A 123 6.77 10.38 -3.77
CA ASP A 123 7.62 11.49 -3.35
C ASP A 123 8.84 10.98 -2.54
N ALA A 124 8.61 10.10 -1.57
CA ALA A 124 9.67 9.48 -0.77
C ALA A 124 10.69 8.69 -1.62
N LEU A 125 10.20 8.01 -2.66
CA LEU A 125 11.04 7.29 -3.61
C LEU A 125 11.80 8.23 -4.54
N ALA A 126 11.17 9.30 -5.01
CA ALA A 126 11.81 10.29 -5.89
C ALA A 126 13.00 10.99 -5.20
N ASP A 127 12.89 11.22 -3.89
CA ASP A 127 13.96 11.79 -3.05
C ASP A 127 15.11 10.81 -2.79
N THR A 128 14.95 9.53 -3.12
CA THR A 128 15.95 8.49 -2.94
C THR A 128 16.59 8.13 -4.28
N SER A 129 17.89 8.45 -4.45
CA SER A 129 18.58 8.43 -5.76
C SER A 129 18.53 7.09 -6.52
N GLU A 130 18.36 5.96 -5.83
CA GLU A 130 18.24 4.61 -6.42
C GLU A 130 16.83 4.26 -6.94
N PHE A 131 15.83 5.10 -6.66
CA PHE A 131 14.42 4.83 -6.95
C PHE A 131 13.77 5.71 -7.99
N GLY A 132 14.49 6.67 -8.60
CA GLY A 132 13.90 7.60 -9.57
C GLY A 132 13.12 6.92 -10.72
N ALA A 133 13.62 5.79 -11.24
CA ALA A 133 12.92 5.03 -12.27
C ALA A 133 11.64 4.35 -11.75
N LEU A 134 11.67 3.80 -10.53
CA LEU A 134 10.51 3.18 -9.89
C LEU A 134 9.44 4.23 -9.54
N ALA A 135 9.86 5.40 -9.02
CA ALA A 135 8.96 6.51 -8.74
C ALA A 135 8.23 6.98 -10.01
N ALA A 136 8.95 7.09 -11.13
CA ALA A 136 8.36 7.45 -12.42
C ALA A 136 7.37 6.38 -12.93
N GLU A 137 7.69 5.10 -12.80
CA GLU A 137 6.79 3.98 -13.15
C GLU A 137 5.51 4.01 -12.31
N LEU A 138 5.64 4.11 -10.99
CA LEU A 138 4.50 4.17 -10.07
C LEU A 138 3.63 5.40 -10.32
N SER A 139 4.22 6.55 -10.67
CA SER A 139 3.48 7.75 -11.06
C SER A 139 2.64 7.53 -12.33
N GLN A 140 3.09 6.69 -13.28
CA GLN A 140 2.27 6.33 -14.45
C GLN A 140 1.14 5.36 -14.08
N ILE A 141 1.41 4.40 -13.18
CA ILE A 141 0.42 3.40 -12.75
C ILE A 141 -0.70 4.06 -11.95
N TRP A 142 -0.35 4.87 -10.94
CA TRP A 142 -1.31 5.46 -10.00
C TRP A 142 -1.78 6.87 -10.39
N GLY A 143 -1.01 7.61 -11.18
CA GLY A 143 -1.39 8.95 -11.65
C GLY A 143 -2.21 8.97 -12.95
N GLY A 144 -2.35 7.84 -13.64
CA GLY A 144 -3.05 7.72 -14.92
C GLY A 144 -4.57 7.59 -14.83
N GLY A 145 -5.14 7.53 -13.63
CA GLY A 145 -6.58 7.42 -13.41
C GLY A 145 -7.22 8.78 -13.11
N SER A 146 -7.56 9.54 -14.16
CA SER A 146 -8.53 10.65 -14.08
C SER A 146 -9.62 10.50 -15.14
#